data_AF-A0A388Q7B8-F1
#
_entry.id   AF-A0A388Q7B8-F1
#
_cell.length_a   1.000
_cell.length_b   1.000
_cell.length_c   1.000
_cell.angle_alpha   90.00
_cell.angle_beta   90.00
_cell.angle_gamma   90.00
#
_symmetry.space_group_name_H-M   'P 1'
#
loop_
_entity.id
_entity.type
_entity.pdbx_description
1 polymer ?
#
loop_
_entity_poly.entity_id
_entity_poly.type
_entity_poly.pdbx_seq_one_letter_code
_entity_poly.pdbx_strand_id
1 'polypeptide(L)' 'MKRDKFDFEYVVRDGVATITLNRPEVLNALTFEIYAQLRDLFEELRYEDE' A
#
# COMPACT_ATOMS: atom_id res chain seq x y z
N MET A 1 18.11 9.64 1.77
CA MET A 1 16.69 9.83 1.42
C MET A 1 16.00 8.50 1.73
N LYS A 2 15.25 8.40 2.83
CA LYS A 2 14.54 7.16 3.15
C LYS A 2 13.41 7.03 2.12
N ARG A 3 13.41 5.96 1.33
CA ARG A 3 12.24 5.62 0.52
C ARG A 3 11.11 5.26 1.48
N ASP A 4 9.93 5.81 1.24
CA ASP A 4 8.71 5.30 1.87
C ASP A 4 8.55 3.81 1.54
N LYS A 5 7.95 3.04 2.46
CA LYS A 5 7.84 1.57 2.35
C LYS A 5 7.07 1.12 1.09
N PHE A 6 6.23 1.98 0.54
CA PHE A 6 5.30 1.69 -0.55
C PHE A 6 5.32 2.76 -1.64
N ASP A 7 4.96 2.37 -2.87
CA ASP A 7 4.73 3.26 -4.01
C ASP A 7 3.28 3.83 -4.03
N PHE A 8 2.57 3.67 -2.93
CA PHE A 8 1.21 4.17 -2.69
C PHE A 8 1.11 4.78 -1.29
N GLU A 9 0.11 5.66 -1.10
CA GLU A 9 -0.15 6.20 0.23
C GLU A 9 -0.86 5.13 1.07
N TYR A 10 -0.41 4.96 2.31
CA TYR A 10 -0.98 4.03 3.27
C TYR A 10 -1.26 4.76 4.59
N VAL A 11 -2.53 4.86 4.98
CA VAL A 11 -2.96 5.59 6.18
C VAL A 11 -3.91 4.72 6.99
N VAL A 12 -3.59 4.45 8.25
CA VAL A 12 -4.45 3.72 9.18
C VAL A 12 -5.16 4.68 10.12
N ARG A 13 -6.49 4.56 10.24
CA ARG A 13 -7.33 5.30 11.19
C ARG A 13 -8.41 4.38 11.75
N ASP A 14 -8.57 4.38 13.06
CA ASP A 14 -9.63 3.64 13.76
C ASP A 14 -9.72 2.14 13.36
N GLY A 15 -8.55 1.50 13.18
CA GLY A 15 -8.46 0.09 12.76
C GLY A 15 -8.72 -0.16 11.27
N VAL A 16 -8.83 0.89 10.45
CA VAL A 16 -9.06 0.79 9.01
C VAL A 16 -7.89 1.41 8.24
N ALA A 17 -7.27 0.63 7.37
CA ALA A 17 -6.27 1.10 6.43
C ALA A 17 -6.92 1.65 5.15
N THR A 18 -6.51 2.85 4.74
CA THR A 18 -6.83 3.46 3.44
C THR A 18 -5.59 3.46 2.56
N ILE A 19 -5.73 2.94 1.35
CA ILE A 19 -4.67 2.89 0.34
C ILE A 19 -5.05 3.79 -0.83
N THR A 20 -4.16 4.72 -1.20
CA THR A 20 -4.36 5.63 -2.34
C THR A 20 -3.27 5.41 -3.39
N LEU A 21 -3.69 4.97 -4.58
CA LEU A 21 -2.84 5.03 -5.77
C LEU A 21 -2.89 6.47 -6.30
N ASN A 22 -1.93 7.30 -5.88
CA ASN A 22 -1.93 8.74 -6.19
C ASN A 22 -0.98 9.07 -7.34
N ARG A 23 -1.27 8.49 -8.51
CA ARG A 23 -0.46 8.64 -9.74
C ARG A 23 -1.35 9.02 -10.94
N PRO A 24 -2.02 10.18 -10.87
CA PRO A 24 -3.04 10.56 -11.85
C PRO A 24 -2.48 10.73 -13.27
N GLU A 25 -1.20 11.04 -13.41
CA GLU A 25 -0.50 11.17 -14.69
C GLU A 25 -0.48 9.87 -15.50
N VAL A 26 -0.67 8.73 -14.83
CA VAL A 26 -0.79 7.40 -15.46
C VAL A 26 -2.09 6.69 -15.05
N LEU A 27 -3.17 7.45 -14.82
CA LEU A 27 -4.49 6.92 -14.46
C LEU A 27 -4.48 6.00 -13.22
N ASN A 28 -3.61 6.31 -12.25
CA ASN A 28 -3.45 5.51 -11.03
C ASN A 28 -3.14 4.04 -11.31
N ALA A 29 -2.32 3.79 -12.34
CA ALA A 29 -2.00 2.44 -12.80
C ALA A 29 -1.47 1.55 -11.67
N LEU A 30 -2.09 0.37 -11.55
CA LEU A 30 -1.61 -0.72 -10.72
C LEU A 30 -0.45 -1.42 -11.42
N THR A 31 0.78 -1.01 -11.09
CA THR A 31 1.99 -1.66 -11.62
C THR A 31 2.22 -3.01 -10.94
N PHE A 32 3.06 -3.86 -11.53
CA PHE A 32 3.46 -5.12 -10.91
C PHE A 32 4.15 -4.92 -9.55
N GLU A 33 4.93 -3.85 -9.41
CA GLU A 33 5.59 -3.49 -8.15
C GLU A 33 4.56 -3.15 -7.06
N ILE A 34 3.60 -2.28 -7.36
CA ILE A 34 2.51 -1.93 -6.43
C ILE A 34 1.71 -3.19 -6.06
N TYR A 35 1.42 -4.06 -7.03
CA TYR A 35 0.72 -5.31 -6.76
C TYR A 35 1.51 -6.24 -5.81
N ALA A 36 2.83 -6.37 -6.00
CA ALA A 36 3.68 -7.16 -5.11
C ALA A 36 3.72 -6.55 -3.69
N GLN A 37 3.85 -5.24 -3.57
CA GLN A 37 3.80 -4.53 -2.29
C GLN A 37 2.45 -4.71 -1.57
N LEU A 38 1.33 -4.67 -2.30
CA LEU A 38 0.01 -4.93 -1.74
C LEU A 38 -0.14 -6.37 -1.25
N ARG A 39 0.33 -7.35 -2.03
CA ARG A 39 0.32 -8.76 -1.64
C ARG A 39 1.07 -8.97 -0.32
N ASP A 40 2.27 -8.42 -0.22
CA ASP A 40 3.12 -8.60 0.95
C ASP A 40 2.53 -7.86 2.16
N LEU A 41 1.97 -6.65 1.98
CA LEU A 41 1.24 -5.93 3.02
C LEU A 41 0.02 -6.73 3.53
N PHE A 42 -0.79 -7.30 2.64
CA PHE A 42 -1.97 -8.07 3.06
C PHE A 42 -1.60 -9.35 3.81
N GLU A 43 -0.47 -9.99 3.46
CA GLU A 43 0.03 -11.13 4.23
C GLU A 43 0.55 -10.69 5.61
N GLU A 44 1.23 -9.54 5.72
CA GLU A 44 1.64 -8.99 7.03
C GLU A 44 0.42 -8.69 7.92
N LEU A 45 -0.61 -8.01 7.38
CA LEU A 45 -1.83 -7.65 8.12
C LEU A 45 -2.60 -8.87 8.63
N ARG A 46 -2.47 -10.02 7.97
CA ARG A 46 -3.13 -11.26 8.40
C ARG A 46 -2.67 -11.73 9.78
N TYR A 47 -1.44 -11.41 10.17
CA TYR A 47 -0.84 -11.85 11.45
C TYR A 47 -0.62 -10.69 12.43
N GLU A 48 -1.10 -9.47 12.15
CA GLU A 48 -0.89 -8.32 13.04
C GLU A 48 -1.64 -8.43 14.38
N ASP A 49 -2.64 -9.31 14.46
CA ASP A 49 -3.41 -9.59 15.69
C ASP A 49 -2.85 -10.78 16.52
N GLU A 50 -1.77 -11.44 16.07
CA GLU A 50 -1.03 -12.46 16.85
C GLU A 50 0.12 -11.84 17.66
#